data_AF-U3U2G9-F1
#
_entry.id   AF-U3U2G9-F1
#
_cell.length_a   1.000
_cell.length_b   1.000
_cell.length_c   1.000
_cell.angle_alpha   90.00
_cell.angle_beta   90.00
_cell.angle_gamma   90.00
#
_symmetry.space_group_name_H-M   'P 1'
#
loop_
_entity.id
_entity.type
_entity.pdbx_description
1 polymer ?
#
loop_
_entity_poly.entity_id
_entity_poly.type
_entity_poly.pdbx_seq_one_letter_code
_entity_poly.pdbx_strand_id
1 'polypeptide(L)' 'MPALEHAFSADFSLAIAACSSQIGSGSLPVERLHSFAITFTPRDGHGSQLNALAQRWRQLARPVIGRLQEGQTVAGFTLP' A
#
# COMPACT_ATOMS: atom_id res chain seq x y z
N MET A 1 -10.86 4.69 8.86
CA MET A 1 -9.48 4.92 9.35
C MET A 1 -9.22 6.42 9.46
N PRO A 2 -9.54 7.05 10.61
CA PRO A 2 -9.81 8.49 10.66
C PRO A 2 -8.63 9.37 10.25
N ALA A 3 -7.42 9.08 10.74
CA ALA A 3 -6.24 9.90 10.45
C ALA A 3 -5.79 9.83 8.98
N LEU A 4 -5.87 8.64 8.38
CA LEU A 4 -5.51 8.41 6.98
C LEU A 4 -6.58 8.95 6.04
N GLU A 5 -7.85 8.79 6.38
CA GLU A 5 -8.96 9.39 5.64
C GLU A 5 -8.84 10.91 5.64
N HIS A 6 -8.64 11.54 6.81
CA HIS A 6 -8.50 12.99 6.91
C HIS A 6 -7.35 13.54 6.05
N ALA A 7 -6.24 12.81 5.95
CA ALA A 7 -5.06 13.25 5.22
C ALA A 7 -5.11 13.01 3.70
N PHE A 8 -5.86 11.99 3.24
CA PHE A 8 -5.77 11.50 1.86
C PHE A 8 -7.11 11.38 1.13
N SER A 9 -8.26 11.56 1.79
CA SER A 9 -9.57 11.32 1.16
C SER A 9 -9.91 12.28 0.02
N ALA A 10 -9.24 13.44 -0.05
CA ALA A 10 -9.41 14.43 -1.10
C ALA A 10 -8.94 13.88 -2.46
N ASP A 11 -7.78 13.23 -2.49
CA ASP A 11 -7.12 12.79 -3.72
C ASP A 11 -7.28 11.27 -3.96
N PHE A 12 -7.48 10.50 -2.88
CA PHE A 12 -7.52 9.04 -2.91
C PHE A 12 -8.79 8.48 -2.27
N SER A 13 -9.27 7.37 -2.83
CA SER A 13 -10.15 6.44 -2.13
C SER A 13 -9.30 5.44 -1.37
N LEU A 14 -9.56 5.28 -0.08
CA LEU A 14 -8.85 4.34 0.79
C LEU A 14 -9.74 3.13 1.06
N ALA A 15 -9.16 1.93 1.03
CA ALA A 15 -9.86 0.71 1.42
C ALA A 15 -8.93 -0.24 2.19
N ILE A 16 -9.52 -1.16 2.95
CA ILE A 16 -8.81 -2.30 3.50
C ILE A 16 -9.06 -3.47 2.56
N ALA A 17 -8.00 -4.06 2.01
CA ALA A 17 -8.07 -5.19 1.11
C ALA A 17 -7.39 -6.41 1.72
N ALA A 18 -8.02 -7.58 1.61
CA ALA A 18 -7.36 -8.84 1.90
C ALA A 18 -6.22 -9.05 0.90
N CYS A 19 -5.05 -9.45 1.40
CA CYS A 19 -3.89 -9.72 0.56
C CYS A 19 -3.16 -10.97 1.05
N SER A 20 -2.33 -11.53 0.18
CA SER A 20 -1.46 -12.64 0.53
C SER A 20 -0.01 -12.16 0.54
N SER A 21 0.64 -12.30 1.70
CA SER A 21 2.05 -11.93 1.85
C SER A 21 2.93 -13.17 1.92
N GLN A 22 4.09 -13.06 1.29
CA GLN A 22 5.14 -14.06 1.35
C GLN A 22 6.15 -13.65 2.43
N ILE A 23 6.50 -14.56 3.33
CA ILE A 23 7.61 -14.36 4.26
C ILE A 23 8.89 -14.96 3.65
N GLY A 24 9.94 -14.14 3.47
CA GLY A 24 11.25 -14.60 3.03
C GLY A 24 11.60 -14.23 1.59
N SER A 25 12.91 -14.12 1.33
CA SER A 25 13.52 -13.54 0.12
C SER A 25 13.47 -14.41 -1.14
N GLY A 26 12.76 -15.56 -1.11
CA GLY A 26 12.36 -16.28 -2.32
C GLY A 26 13.18 -17.52 -2.71
N SER A 27 13.47 -18.45 -1.79
CA SER A 27 14.22 -19.67 -2.11
C SER A 27 13.54 -21.01 -1.78
N LEU A 28 12.33 -21.03 -1.23
CA LEU A 28 11.58 -22.26 -0.88
C LEU A 28 10.09 -22.11 -1.22
N PRO A 29 9.27 -23.18 -1.32
CA PRO A 29 7.82 -23.05 -1.48
C PRO A 29 7.26 -22.30 -0.28
N VAL A 30 7.00 -21.01 -0.47
CA VAL A 30 6.73 -20.12 0.66
C VAL A 30 5.25 -20.18 1.01
N GLU A 31 5.01 -20.44 2.29
CA GLU A 31 3.69 -20.32 2.89
C GLU A 31 3.17 -18.89 2.74
N ARG A 32 2.02 -18.78 2.09
CA ARG A 32 1.34 -17.52 1.81
C ARG A 32 0.46 -17.18 2.99
N LEU A 33 0.83 -16.15 3.75
CA LEU A 33 0.03 -15.70 4.87
C LEU A 33 -1.12 -14.81 4.39
N HIS A 34 -2.32 -15.09 4.88
CA HIS A 34 -3.44 -14.17 4.78
C HIS A 34 -3.14 -12.93 5.62
N SER A 35 -3.26 -11.77 5.00
CA SER A 35 -2.97 -10.48 5.60
C SER A 35 -3.94 -9.43 5.07
N PHE A 36 -3.81 -8.21 5.58
CA PHE A 36 -4.59 -7.06 5.14
C PHE A 36 -3.67 -5.92 4.71
N ALA A 37 -4.14 -5.17 3.73
CA ALA A 37 -3.46 -4.02 3.16
C ALA A 37 -4.38 -2.81 3.21
N ILE A 38 -3.80 -1.63 3.39
CA ILE A 38 -4.49 -0.37 3.10
C ILE A 38 -4.16 0.01 1.68
N THR A 39 -5.18 0.13 0.83
CA THR A 39 -5.04 0.52 -0.57
C THR A 39 -5.36 2.00 -0.75
N PHE A 40 -4.63 2.63 -1.67
CA PHE A 40 -4.87 3.98 -2.13
C PHE A 40 -5.18 3.94 -3.62
N THR A 41 -6.38 4.36 -3.98
CA THR A 41 -6.83 4.45 -5.38
C THR A 41 -7.03 5.93 -5.72
N PRO A 42 -6.32 6.49 -6.71
CA PRO A 42 -6.44 7.89 -7.07
C PRO A 42 -7.84 8.14 -7.67
N ARG A 43 -8.51 9.21 -7.22
CA ARG A 43 -9.89 9.51 -7.65
C ARG A 43 -10.00 9.93 -9.11
N ASP A 44 -8.94 10.50 -9.66
CA ASP A 44 -8.86 10.89 -11.07
C ASP A 44 -8.56 9.72 -12.01
N GLY A 45 -8.32 8.52 -11.48
CA GLY A 45 -7.99 7.32 -12.25
C GLY A 45 -6.57 7.31 -12.84
N HIS A 46 -5.74 8.31 -12.55
CA HIS A 46 -4.39 8.41 -13.09
C HIS A 46 -3.35 7.83 -12.13
N GLY A 47 -2.66 6.77 -12.58
CA GLY A 47 -1.61 6.10 -11.80
C GLY A 47 -0.36 6.95 -11.51
N SER A 48 -0.22 8.13 -12.11
CA SER A 48 0.89 9.06 -11.86
C SER A 48 0.89 9.58 -10.41
N GLN A 49 -0.29 9.80 -9.82
CA GLN A 49 -0.41 10.24 -8.44
C GLN A 49 0.14 9.23 -7.43
N LEU A 50 -0.06 7.93 -7.69
CA LEU A 50 0.48 6.88 -6.84
C LEU A 50 2.01 6.80 -6.92
N ASN A 51 2.58 7.01 -8.10
CA ASN A 51 4.03 7.07 -8.25
C ASN A 51 4.62 8.27 -7.49
N ALA A 52 3.98 9.45 -7.58
CA ALA A 52 4.39 10.63 -6.83
C ALA A 52 4.27 10.42 -5.31
N LEU A 53 3.18 9.81 -4.85
CA LEU A 53 2.98 9.45 -3.44
C LEU A 53 4.07 8.48 -2.96
N ALA A 54 4.33 7.42 -3.71
CA ALA A 54 5.36 6.44 -3.38
C ALA A 54 6.77 7.06 -3.37
N GLN A 55 7.06 8.00 -4.27
CA GLN A 55 8.33 8.74 -4.26
C GLN A 55 8.46 9.61 -2.99
N ARG A 56 7.43 10.39 -2.64
CA ARG A 56 7.41 11.23 -1.43
C ARG A 56 7.63 10.40 -0.17
N TRP A 57 6.98 9.25 -0.08
CA TRP A 57 7.12 8.35 1.07
C TRP A 57 8.50 7.73 1.23
N ARG A 58 9.18 7.45 0.11
CA ARG A 58 10.58 6.98 0.13
C ARG A 58 11.56 8.04 0.63
N GLN A 59 11.21 9.32 0.50
CA GLN A 59 12.03 10.46 0.90
C GLN A 59 11.82 10.89 2.36
N LEU A 60 10.85 10.29 3.08
CA LEU A 60 10.66 10.55 4.51
C LEU A 60 11.87 10.06 5.31
N ALA A 61 12.15 10.72 6.44
CA ALA A 61 13.22 10.31 7.37
C ALA A 61 13.12 8.84 7.80
N ARG A 62 11.90 8.28 7.82
CA ARG A 62 11.63 6.85 7.89
C ARG A 62 10.87 6.45 6.63
N PRO A 63 11.53 5.85 5.63
CA PRO A 63 10.90 5.51 4.37
C PRO A 63 9.72 4.55 4.55
N VAL A 64 8.59 4.88 3.92
CA VAL A 64 7.44 3.97 3.83
C VAL A 64 7.45 3.34 2.44
N ILE A 65 7.67 2.03 2.38
CA ILE A 65 7.74 1.28 1.12
C ILE A 65 6.43 0.53 0.93
N GLY A 66 5.73 0.87 -0.15
CA GLY A 66 4.52 0.19 -0.56
C GLY A 66 4.69 -0.61 -1.85
N ARG A 67 3.75 -1.51 -2.13
CA ARG A 67 3.64 -2.22 -3.40
C ARG A 67 2.65 -1.50 -4.31
N LEU A 68 3.03 -1.32 -5.58
CA LEU A 68 2.15 -0.82 -6.63
C LEU A 68 1.62 -2.01 -7.43
N GLN A 69 0.32 -2.27 -7.36
CA GLN A 69 -0.36 -3.31 -8.14
C GLN A 69 -1.63 -2.74 -8.74
N GLU A 70 -1.83 -2.89 -10.04
CA GLU A 70 -3.07 -2.53 -10.76
C GLU A 70 -3.66 -1.15 -10.39
N GLY A 71 -2.82 -0.11 -10.30
CA GLY A 71 -3.27 1.24 -9.98
C GLY A 71 -3.69 1.44 -8.51
N GLN A 72 -3.17 0.61 -7.58
CA GLN A 72 -3.35 0.75 -6.13
C GLN A 72 -1.99 0.66 -5.43
N THR A 73 -1.74 1.54 -4.44
CA THR A 73 -0.56 1.44 -3.57
C THR A 73 -0.93 0.79 -2.24
N VAL A 74 -0.13 -0.17 -1.78
CA VAL A 74 -0.31 -0.90 -0.51
C VAL A 74 0.75 -0.49 0.49
N ALA A 75 0.36 -0.10 1.72
CA ALA A 75 1.20 -0.27 2.91
C ALA A 75 0.74 -1.57 3.60
N GLY A 76 1.56 -2.62 3.56
CA GLY A 76 1.22 -3.91 4.17
C GLY A 76 1.48 -3.87 5.68
N PHE A 77 0.46 -4.21 6.47
CA PHE A 77 0.61 -4.46 7.90
C PHE A 77 0.39 -5.96 8.13
N THR A 78 1.48 -6.69 8.40
CA THR A 78 1.36 -8.05 8.92
C THR A 78 0.98 -7.94 10.39
N LEU A 79 -0.26 -8.26 10.74
CA LEU A 79 -0.61 -8.54 12.13
C LEU A 79 -0.05 -9.93 12.49
N PRO A 80 0.49 -10.11 13.70
CA PRO A 80 0.99 -11.40 14.18
C PRO A 80 -0.12 -12.45 14.29
#